data_AF-A0A238IX11-F1
#
_entry.id   AF-A0A238IX11-F1
#
_cell.length_a   1.000
_cell.length_b   1.000
_cell.length_c   1.000
_cell.angle_alpha   90.00
_cell.angle_beta   90.00
_cell.angle_gamma   90.00
#
_symmetry.space_group_name_H-M   'P 1'
#
loop_
_entity.id
_entity.type
_entity.pdbx_description
1 polymer ?
#
loop_
_entity_poly.entity_id
_entity_poly.type
_entity_poly.pdbx_seq_one_letter_code
_entity_poly.pdbx_strand_id
1 'polypeptide(L)'
;MLLAAPGQLISVSRIALDPVSSALSEEASAYSINSGQAEEIFAMAPDLVLGGVYTDPFAVQMLRDLGVEVVQFPIVSQLADIPVVVRQMGAVLGREATAEVFALEFEARLEAVELNPAGRRLEAAFFFANGYSLGAGTLSHDIVSKAGFLNLAERLGRQGGGRLALEELILNRPDVLISGQPYPAASRSEEILAHPALDGIPRVASGPEWVCGTPLTLVAVEQMVAVREALE
;
A
#
# COMPACT_ATOMS: atom_id res chain seq x y z
N MET A 1 10.00 9.26 -6.57
CA MET A 1 11.37 9.03 -6.08
C MET A 1 12.08 7.95 -6.89
N LEU A 2 11.58 6.70 -6.97
CA LEU A 2 12.23 5.61 -7.73
C LEU A 2 12.53 5.94 -9.21
N LEU A 3 11.64 6.65 -9.90
CA LEU A 3 11.74 6.92 -11.34
C LEU A 3 12.31 8.30 -11.69
N ALA A 4 12.19 9.26 -10.76
CA ALA A 4 12.54 10.65 -11.03
C ALA A 4 14.06 10.78 -11.25
N ALA A 5 14.46 11.49 -12.30
CA ALA A 5 15.86 11.81 -12.52
C ALA A 5 16.35 12.82 -11.45
N PRO A 6 17.67 12.89 -11.20
CA PRO A 6 18.25 13.91 -10.34
C PRO A 6 17.79 15.32 -10.76
N GLY A 7 17.23 16.07 -9.82
CA GLY A 7 16.71 17.42 -10.06
C GLY A 7 15.27 17.51 -10.58
N GLN A 8 14.62 16.42 -11.01
CA GLN A 8 13.21 16.46 -11.42
C GLN A 8 12.23 16.55 -10.24
N LEU A 9 12.59 15.96 -9.10
CA LEU A 9 11.76 16.01 -7.90
C LEU A 9 12.28 17.09 -6.97
N ILE A 10 11.52 18.18 -6.80
CA ILE A 10 11.89 19.32 -5.95
C ILE A 10 11.20 19.32 -4.59
N SER A 11 10.04 18.66 -4.49
CA SER A 11 9.26 18.58 -3.25
C SER A 11 8.42 17.32 -3.15
N VAL A 12 8.17 16.86 -1.92
CA VAL A 12 7.25 15.78 -1.57
C VAL A 12 6.30 16.21 -0.46
N SER A 13 5.11 15.63 -0.39
CA SER A 13 4.17 15.94 0.68
C SER A 13 4.64 15.36 2.02
N ARG A 14 4.17 15.95 3.13
CA ARG A 14 4.55 15.54 4.50
C ARG A 14 4.37 14.03 4.77
N ILE A 15 3.38 13.39 4.16
CA ILE A 15 3.14 11.95 4.34
C ILE A 15 4.31 11.08 3.84
N ALA A 16 5.11 11.58 2.90
CA ALA A 16 6.28 10.87 2.41
C ALA A 16 7.34 10.64 3.50
N LEU A 17 7.34 11.45 4.57
CA LEU A 17 8.23 11.30 5.73
C LEU A 17 7.71 10.32 6.79
N ASP A 18 6.48 9.82 6.68
CA ASP A 18 5.94 8.89 7.67
C ASP A 18 6.46 7.46 7.40
N PRO A 19 7.35 6.89 8.23
CA PRO A 19 7.89 5.55 8.02
C PRO A 19 6.83 4.44 8.14
N VAL A 20 5.67 4.74 8.75
CA VAL A 20 4.55 3.78 8.81
C VAL A 20 3.82 3.70 7.47
N SER A 21 3.77 4.80 6.71
CA SER A 21 2.97 4.93 5.48
C SER A 21 3.80 4.96 4.20
N SER A 22 5.09 5.29 4.28
CA SER A 22 5.98 5.55 3.14
C SER A 22 7.23 4.67 3.20
N ALA A 23 7.43 3.84 2.20
CA ALA A 23 8.56 2.92 2.13
C ALA A 23 9.88 3.63 1.77
N LEU A 24 9.81 4.90 1.35
CA LEU A 24 10.96 5.74 0.98
C LEU A 24 11.05 6.96 1.90
N SER A 25 10.72 6.79 3.18
CA SER A 25 10.66 7.89 4.15
C SER A 25 12.01 8.51 4.44
N GLU A 26 13.09 7.72 4.38
CA GLU A 26 14.44 8.21 4.57
C GLU A 26 14.88 9.05 3.37
N GLU A 27 14.63 8.58 2.15
CA GLU A 27 14.92 9.29 0.90
C GLU A 27 14.10 10.58 0.77
N ALA A 28 12.84 10.56 1.25
CA ALA A 28 11.96 11.73 1.26
C ALA A 28 12.56 12.92 2.03
N SER A 29 13.41 12.65 3.04
CA SER A 29 14.06 13.70 3.85
C SER A 29 15.05 14.57 3.06
N ALA A 30 15.49 14.12 1.89
CA ALA A 30 16.37 14.88 1.00
C ALA A 30 15.64 15.97 0.19
N TYR A 31 14.30 16.02 0.24
CA TYR A 31 13.48 16.93 -0.56
C TYR A 31 12.77 17.98 0.29
N SER A 32 12.36 19.09 -0.34
CA SER A 32 11.53 20.09 0.32
C SER A 32 10.17 19.50 0.65
N ILE A 33 9.68 19.70 1.88
CA ILE A 33 8.42 19.13 2.31
C ILE A 33 7.30 20.14 2.15
N ASN A 34 6.19 19.72 1.53
CA ASN A 34 4.97 20.52 1.43
C ASN A 34 3.81 19.92 2.24
N SER A 35 2.83 20.75 2.57
CA SER A 35 1.61 20.34 3.27
C SER A 35 0.46 19.94 2.36
N GLY A 36 0.66 19.95 1.03
CA GLY A 36 -0.38 19.72 0.04
C GLY A 36 -1.23 20.95 -0.29
N GLN A 37 -0.93 22.12 0.29
CA GLN A 37 -1.63 23.38 0.00
C GLN A 37 -1.20 23.95 -1.36
N ALA A 38 -2.17 24.45 -2.13
CA ALA A 38 -1.93 24.93 -3.48
C ALA A 38 -1.01 26.14 -3.54
N GLU A 39 -1.16 27.10 -2.62
CA GLU A 39 -0.33 28.30 -2.57
C GLU A 39 1.13 27.97 -2.25
N GLU A 40 1.34 27.02 -1.33
CA GLU A 40 2.66 26.53 -0.96
C GLU A 40 3.33 25.83 -2.16
N ILE A 41 2.59 24.96 -2.85
CA ILE A 41 3.08 24.25 -4.04
C ILE A 41 3.36 25.24 -5.18
N PHE A 42 2.46 26.18 -5.45
CA PHE A 42 2.61 27.16 -6.53
C PHE A 42 3.83 28.07 -6.30
N ALA A 43 4.10 28.46 -5.06
CA ALA A 43 5.27 29.27 -4.71
C ALA A 43 6.62 28.59 -5.02
N MET A 44 6.63 27.26 -5.15
CA MET A 44 7.83 26.50 -5.56
C MET A 44 8.08 26.54 -7.08
N ALA A 45 7.18 27.16 -7.85
CA ALA A 45 7.22 27.23 -9.31
C ALA A 45 7.39 25.87 -10.02
N PRO A 46 6.56 24.86 -9.70
CA PRO A 46 6.61 23.57 -10.40
C PRO A 46 6.11 23.71 -11.84
N ASP A 47 6.69 22.94 -12.75
CA ASP A 47 6.15 22.71 -14.08
C ASP A 47 5.08 21.59 -14.08
N LEU A 48 5.17 20.66 -13.13
CA LEU A 48 4.29 19.50 -12.99
C LEU A 48 4.05 19.14 -11.51
N VAL A 49 2.80 18.81 -11.19
CA VAL A 49 2.39 18.30 -9.88
C VAL A 49 1.77 16.92 -10.03
N LEU A 50 2.26 15.96 -9.24
CA LEU A 50 1.76 14.58 -9.19
C LEU A 50 0.92 14.39 -7.93
N GLY A 51 -0.30 13.91 -8.11
CA GLY A 51 -1.23 13.64 -7.01
C GLY A 51 -1.91 12.28 -7.13
N GLY A 52 -2.56 11.85 -6.05
CA GLY A 52 -3.50 10.73 -6.11
C GLY A 52 -4.92 11.23 -6.41
N VAL A 53 -5.83 10.32 -6.71
CA VAL A 53 -7.27 10.64 -6.82
C VAL A 53 -7.88 11.21 -5.52
N TYR A 54 -7.22 11.00 -4.38
CA TYR A 54 -7.63 11.55 -3.07
C TYR A 54 -6.92 12.84 -2.67
N THR A 55 -6.04 13.40 -3.53
CA THR A 55 -5.51 14.75 -3.30
C THR A 55 -6.67 15.75 -3.25
N ASP A 56 -6.58 16.76 -2.37
CA ASP A 56 -7.64 17.75 -2.18
C ASP A 56 -8.09 18.34 -3.54
N PRO A 57 -9.35 18.13 -3.94
CA PRO A 57 -9.84 18.59 -5.23
C PRO A 57 -9.79 20.11 -5.37
N PHE A 58 -9.89 20.87 -4.28
CA PHE A 58 -9.77 22.33 -4.33
C PHE A 58 -8.33 22.76 -4.62
N ALA A 59 -7.35 22.11 -3.99
CA ALA A 59 -5.94 22.38 -4.25
C ALA A 59 -5.56 22.03 -5.70
N VAL A 60 -6.04 20.88 -6.19
CA VAL A 60 -5.85 20.46 -7.59
C VAL A 60 -6.46 21.48 -8.56
N GLN A 61 -7.69 21.91 -8.32
CA GLN A 61 -8.36 22.88 -9.20
C GLN A 61 -7.63 24.23 -9.21
N MET A 62 -7.23 24.73 -8.04
CA MET A 62 -6.50 26.00 -7.94
C MET A 62 -5.18 25.96 -8.71
N LEU A 63 -4.40 24.87 -8.57
CA LEU A 63 -3.14 24.72 -9.31
C LEU A 63 -3.37 24.72 -10.84
N ARG A 64 -4.40 24.01 -11.31
CA ARG A 64 -4.78 24.00 -12.73
C ARG A 64 -5.22 25.38 -13.22
N ASP A 65 -6.01 26.11 -12.43
CA ASP A 65 -6.44 27.48 -12.76
C ASP A 65 -5.27 28.46 -12.83
N LEU A 66 -4.22 28.22 -12.04
CA LEU A 66 -2.95 28.95 -12.06
C LEU A 66 -2.00 28.51 -13.20
N GLY A 67 -2.42 27.58 -14.05
CA GLY A 67 -1.66 27.12 -15.21
C GLY A 67 -0.61 26.05 -14.91
N VAL A 68 -0.64 25.43 -13.73
CA VAL A 68 0.23 24.30 -13.38
C VAL A 68 -0.37 23.00 -13.88
N GLU A 69 0.43 22.16 -14.54
CA GLU A 69 0.00 20.83 -14.95
C GLU A 69 -0.15 19.92 -13.72
N VAL A 70 -1.32 19.28 -13.56
CA VAL A 70 -1.58 18.37 -12.43
C VAL A 70 -2.08 17.02 -12.96
N VAL A 71 -1.25 15.99 -12.78
CA VAL A 71 -1.56 14.61 -13.14
C VAL A 71 -1.96 13.82 -11.89
N GLN A 72 -3.13 13.17 -11.93
CA GLN A 72 -3.65 12.36 -10.83
C GLN A 72 -3.63 10.87 -11.18
N PHE A 73 -3.13 10.06 -10.25
CA PHE A 73 -3.05 8.61 -10.41
C PHE A 73 -4.17 7.89 -9.66
N PRO A 74 -4.77 6.83 -10.26
CA PRO A 74 -5.78 6.03 -9.60
C PRO A 74 -5.20 5.22 -8.44
N ILE A 75 -6.09 4.70 -7.60
CA ILE A 75 -5.72 3.72 -6.58
C ILE A 75 -5.39 2.41 -7.28
N VAL A 76 -4.29 1.79 -6.88
CA VAL A 76 -3.94 0.43 -7.28
C VAL A 76 -4.68 -0.53 -6.36
N SER A 77 -5.49 -1.41 -6.93
CA SER A 77 -6.25 -2.43 -6.19
C SER A 77 -5.78 -3.85 -6.50
N GLN A 78 -4.98 -4.02 -7.54
CA GLN A 78 -4.43 -5.30 -7.99
C GLN A 78 -2.93 -5.15 -8.27
N LEU A 79 -2.15 -6.19 -7.98
CA LEU A 79 -0.73 -6.30 -8.27
C LEU A 79 -0.45 -6.14 -9.77
N ALA A 80 -1.34 -6.63 -10.63
CA ALA A 80 -1.24 -6.50 -12.08
C ALA A 80 -1.35 -5.04 -12.58
N ASP A 81 -1.91 -4.13 -11.78
CA ASP A 81 -2.02 -2.71 -12.16
C ASP A 81 -0.72 -1.95 -11.88
N ILE A 82 0.17 -2.47 -11.02
CA ILE A 82 1.42 -1.80 -10.62
C ILE A 82 2.32 -1.50 -11.83
N PRO A 83 2.63 -2.45 -12.73
CA PRO A 83 3.42 -2.17 -13.92
C PRO A 83 2.79 -1.11 -14.83
N VAL A 84 1.46 -1.06 -14.92
CA VAL A 84 0.74 -0.06 -15.72
C VAL A 84 0.95 1.34 -15.13
N VAL A 85 0.78 1.50 -13.82
CA VAL A 85 0.99 2.77 -13.13
C VAL A 85 2.46 3.21 -13.18
N VAL A 86 3.41 2.27 -13.07
CA VAL A 86 4.84 2.54 -13.23
C VAL A 86 5.15 3.09 -14.62
N ARG A 87 4.62 2.47 -15.68
CA ARG A 87 4.79 2.96 -17.07
C ARG A 87 4.13 4.32 -17.30
N GLN A 88 2.94 4.56 -16.74
CA GLN A 88 2.28 5.88 -16.77
C GLN A 88 3.14 6.96 -16.10
N MET A 89 3.67 6.67 -14.91
CA MET A 89 4.58 7.57 -14.20
C MET A 89 5.85 7.83 -15.02
N GLY A 90 6.38 6.80 -15.69
CA GLY A 90 7.48 6.93 -16.63
C GLY A 90 7.20 7.91 -17.76
N ALA A 91 6.06 7.78 -18.44
CA ALA A 91 5.68 8.68 -19.53
C ALA A 91 5.51 10.13 -19.06
N VAL A 92 4.89 10.34 -17.90
CA VAL A 92 4.70 11.67 -17.31
C VAL A 92 6.02 12.34 -16.94
N LEU A 93 7.01 11.56 -16.49
CA LEU A 93 8.34 12.07 -16.12
C LEU A 93 9.34 12.13 -17.29
N GLY A 94 9.00 11.62 -18.48
CA GLY A 94 9.96 11.42 -19.58
C GLY A 94 11.05 10.39 -19.24
N ARG A 95 10.66 9.35 -18.51
CA ARG A 95 11.52 8.28 -17.95
C ARG A 95 11.03 6.89 -18.39
N GLU A 96 10.47 6.77 -19.58
CA GLU A 96 9.83 5.57 -20.11
C GLU A 96 10.76 4.36 -20.09
N ALA A 97 12.01 4.52 -20.54
CA ALA A 97 12.98 3.43 -20.54
C ALA A 97 13.30 2.92 -19.12
N THR A 98 13.40 3.82 -18.13
CA THR A 98 13.61 3.43 -16.73
C THR A 98 12.37 2.76 -16.17
N ALA A 99 11.19 3.31 -16.43
CA ALA A 99 9.93 2.74 -15.99
C ALA A 99 9.69 1.33 -16.56
N GLU A 100 10.05 1.10 -17.82
CA GLU A 100 9.91 -0.22 -18.45
C GLU A 100 10.78 -1.27 -17.77
N VAL A 101 12.00 -0.92 -17.36
CA VAL A 101 12.87 -1.83 -16.59
C VAL A 101 12.21 -2.23 -15.27
N PHE A 102 11.71 -1.26 -14.49
CA PHE A 102 11.01 -1.54 -13.23
C PHE A 102 9.74 -2.36 -13.42
N ALA A 103 8.98 -2.07 -14.48
CA ALA A 103 7.74 -2.78 -14.79
C ALA A 103 8.02 -4.25 -15.14
N LEU A 104 8.99 -4.52 -16.03
CA LEU A 104 9.38 -5.86 -16.42
C LEU A 104 9.99 -6.66 -15.25
N GLU A 105 10.81 -6.01 -14.41
CA GLU A 105 11.36 -6.67 -13.21
C GLU A 105 10.24 -7.09 -12.25
N PHE A 106 9.27 -6.20 -12.02
CA PHE A 106 8.13 -6.50 -11.18
C PHE A 106 7.28 -7.64 -11.75
N GLU A 107 6.96 -7.61 -13.04
CA GLU A 107 6.21 -8.66 -13.74
C GLU A 107 6.90 -10.02 -13.62
N ALA A 108 8.21 -10.08 -13.92
CA ALA A 108 8.98 -11.31 -13.85
C ALA A 108 9.03 -11.90 -12.43
N ARG A 109 9.23 -11.06 -11.41
CA ARG A 109 9.25 -11.53 -10.02
C ARG A 109 7.86 -11.92 -9.53
N LEU A 110 6.80 -11.23 -9.96
CA LEU A 110 5.42 -11.61 -9.63
C LEU A 110 5.03 -12.95 -10.27
N GLU A 111 5.47 -13.20 -11.51
CA GLU A 111 5.27 -14.49 -12.19
C GLU A 111 6.02 -15.63 -11.49
N ALA A 112 7.23 -15.37 -10.99
CA ALA A 112 8.04 -16.35 -10.27
C ALA A 112 7.45 -16.78 -8.91
N VAL A 113 6.46 -16.06 -8.37
CA VAL A 113 5.72 -16.49 -7.18
C VAL A 113 4.76 -17.62 -7.59
N GLU A 114 5.25 -18.85 -7.45
CA GLU A 114 4.51 -20.08 -7.66
C GLU A 114 3.75 -20.50 -6.40
N LEU A 115 2.49 -20.89 -6.57
CA LEU A 115 1.67 -21.45 -5.50
C LEU A 115 1.66 -22.96 -5.61
N ASN A 116 1.95 -23.68 -4.52
CA ASN A 116 1.66 -25.11 -4.45
C ASN A 116 0.14 -25.31 -4.28
N PRO A 117 -0.58 -25.82 -5.31
CA PRO A 117 -2.03 -25.97 -5.24
C PRO A 117 -2.47 -27.18 -4.41
N ALA A 118 -1.53 -28.08 -4.06
CA ALA A 118 -1.81 -29.29 -3.28
C ALA A 118 -1.72 -29.07 -1.76
N GLY A 119 -1.31 -27.89 -1.31
CA GLY A 119 -1.14 -27.54 0.10
C GLY A 119 -2.46 -27.31 0.85
N ARG A 120 -2.35 -27.20 2.19
CA ARG A 120 -3.47 -26.82 3.06
C ARG A 120 -3.95 -25.42 2.70
N ARG A 121 -5.26 -25.21 2.69
CA ARG A 121 -5.83 -23.85 2.54
C ARG A 121 -5.61 -23.09 3.84
N LEU A 122 -4.64 -22.18 3.83
CA LEU A 122 -4.37 -21.26 4.94
C LEU A 122 -5.27 -20.03 4.82
N GLU A 123 -5.74 -19.52 5.94
CA GLU A 123 -6.57 -18.32 6.01
C GLU A 123 -5.83 -17.16 6.71
N ALA A 124 -5.81 -16.00 6.05
CA ALA A 124 -5.30 -14.75 6.60
C ALA A 124 -6.45 -13.79 6.91
N ALA A 125 -6.35 -13.09 8.02
CA ALA A 125 -7.31 -12.05 8.39
C ALA A 125 -6.59 -10.72 8.67
N PHE A 126 -7.06 -9.67 8.01
CA PHE A 126 -6.67 -8.30 8.33
C PHE A 126 -7.42 -7.81 9.56
N PHE A 127 -6.69 -7.35 10.57
CA PHE A 127 -7.28 -6.82 11.79
C PHE A 127 -6.45 -5.63 12.31
N PHE A 128 -6.99 -4.44 12.07
CA PHE A 128 -6.40 -3.14 12.41
C PHE A 128 -7.20 -2.42 13.49
N ALA A 129 -6.82 -1.19 13.80
CA ALA A 129 -7.49 -0.34 14.77
C ALA A 129 -9.02 -0.32 14.57
N ASN A 130 -9.78 -0.36 15.67
CA ASN A 130 -11.24 -0.48 15.73
C ASN A 130 -11.83 -1.72 15.03
N GLY A 131 -11.02 -2.76 14.81
CA GLY A 131 -11.40 -3.97 14.08
C GLY A 131 -11.55 -3.73 12.58
N TYR A 132 -10.80 -2.79 12.02
CA TYR A 132 -10.81 -2.55 10.58
C TYR A 132 -10.15 -3.72 9.83
N SER A 133 -10.70 -4.08 8.69
CA SER A 133 -10.32 -5.24 7.88
C SER A 133 -10.43 -4.91 6.39
N LEU A 134 -9.70 -5.66 5.57
CA LEU A 134 -9.58 -5.43 4.13
C LEU A 134 -10.08 -6.67 3.38
N GLY A 135 -11.16 -6.53 2.63
CA GLY A 135 -11.79 -7.59 1.84
C GLY A 135 -11.39 -7.57 0.37
N ALA A 136 -12.18 -8.25 -0.47
CA ALA A 136 -11.94 -8.35 -1.90
C ALA A 136 -11.90 -6.97 -2.58
N GLY A 137 -11.13 -6.85 -3.67
CA GLY A 137 -10.94 -5.58 -4.39
C GLY A 137 -10.01 -4.59 -3.67
N THR A 138 -9.23 -5.03 -2.69
CA THR A 138 -8.15 -4.26 -2.09
C THR A 138 -6.79 -4.81 -2.52
N LEU A 139 -5.77 -3.95 -2.60
CA LEU A 139 -4.41 -4.40 -2.89
C LEU A 139 -3.94 -5.45 -1.88
N SER A 140 -4.28 -5.27 -0.61
CA SER A 140 -3.91 -6.20 0.46
C SER A 140 -4.54 -7.57 0.28
N HIS A 141 -5.79 -7.65 -0.21
CA HIS A 141 -6.39 -8.92 -0.60
C HIS A 141 -5.61 -9.59 -1.74
N ASP A 142 -5.17 -8.83 -2.74
CA ASP A 142 -4.43 -9.40 -3.87
C ASP A 142 -3.03 -9.90 -3.44
N ILE A 143 -2.36 -9.18 -2.52
CA ILE A 143 -1.09 -9.62 -1.89
C ILE A 143 -1.25 -11.00 -1.24
N VAL A 144 -2.24 -11.17 -0.34
CA VAL A 144 -2.39 -12.44 0.39
C VAL A 144 -2.90 -13.56 -0.51
N SER A 145 -3.73 -13.23 -1.50
CA SER A 145 -4.23 -14.20 -2.49
C SER A 145 -3.11 -14.69 -3.39
N LYS A 146 -2.21 -13.79 -3.82
CA LYS A 146 -1.02 -14.14 -4.60
C LYS A 146 -0.02 -14.97 -3.82
N ALA A 147 0.05 -14.81 -2.49
CA ALA A 147 0.79 -15.71 -1.59
C ALA A 147 0.03 -17.01 -1.25
N GLY A 148 -1.21 -17.16 -1.71
CA GLY A 148 -2.02 -18.37 -1.63
C GLY A 148 -2.80 -18.55 -0.32
N PHE A 149 -3.02 -17.46 0.41
CA PHE A 149 -3.97 -17.45 1.52
C PHE A 149 -5.39 -17.18 1.01
N LEU A 150 -6.37 -17.71 1.72
CA LEU A 150 -7.75 -17.22 1.66
C LEU A 150 -7.87 -15.98 2.54
N ASN A 151 -8.48 -14.91 2.03
CA ASN A 151 -8.80 -13.75 2.84
C ASN A 151 -10.11 -13.98 3.61
N LEU A 152 -10.06 -13.97 4.95
CA LEU A 152 -11.24 -14.14 5.80
C LEU A 152 -12.37 -13.15 5.43
N ALA A 153 -12.05 -11.89 5.18
CA ALA A 153 -13.06 -10.88 4.87
C ALA A 153 -13.79 -11.19 3.54
N GLU A 154 -13.06 -11.65 2.52
CA GLU A 154 -13.67 -12.11 1.26
C GLU A 154 -14.56 -13.34 1.49
N ARG A 155 -14.10 -14.33 2.26
CA ARG A 155 -14.91 -15.52 2.57
C ARG A 155 -16.22 -15.17 3.28
N LEU A 156 -16.20 -14.12 4.10
CA LEU A 156 -17.38 -13.56 4.75
C LEU A 156 -18.23 -12.66 3.83
N GLY A 157 -17.90 -12.58 2.54
CA GLY A 157 -18.64 -11.81 1.53
C GLY A 157 -18.37 -10.30 1.55
N ARG A 158 -17.23 -9.86 2.10
CA ARG A 158 -16.89 -8.44 2.22
C ARG A 158 -15.99 -7.97 1.08
N GLN A 159 -16.25 -6.74 0.65
CA GLN A 159 -15.48 -6.02 -0.37
C GLN A 159 -14.94 -4.71 0.21
N GLY A 160 -13.78 -4.27 -0.28
CA GLY A 160 -13.15 -3.04 0.17
C GLY A 160 -12.74 -3.07 1.65
N GLY A 161 -12.58 -1.88 2.23
CA GLY A 161 -12.32 -1.71 3.65
C GLY A 161 -13.60 -1.71 4.48
N GLY A 162 -13.57 -2.38 5.64
CA GLY A 162 -14.73 -2.48 6.51
C GLY A 162 -14.40 -2.92 7.93
N ARG A 163 -15.42 -3.05 8.78
CA ARG A 163 -15.26 -3.54 10.15
C ARG A 163 -15.46 -5.05 10.21
N LEU A 164 -14.54 -5.74 10.89
CA LEU A 164 -14.63 -7.12 11.32
C LEU A 164 -14.76 -7.14 12.85
N ALA A 165 -15.83 -7.76 13.36
CA ALA A 165 -16.01 -7.90 14.80
C ALA A 165 -14.96 -8.87 15.37
N LEU A 166 -14.49 -8.61 16.58
CA LEU A 166 -13.51 -9.47 17.25
C LEU A 166 -14.07 -10.88 17.47
N GLU A 167 -15.34 -10.96 17.85
CA GLU A 167 -16.06 -12.23 18.06
C GLU A 167 -16.12 -13.04 16.77
N GLU A 168 -16.37 -12.39 15.63
CA GLU A 168 -16.40 -13.04 14.33
C GLU A 168 -15.01 -13.51 13.91
N LEU A 169 -13.97 -12.71 14.14
CA LEU A 169 -12.59 -13.10 13.92
C LEU A 169 -12.22 -14.37 14.71
N ILE A 170 -12.52 -14.40 16.01
CA ILE A 170 -12.22 -15.53 16.91
C ILE A 170 -12.99 -16.78 16.50
N LEU A 171 -14.27 -16.64 16.12
CA LEU A 171 -15.10 -17.77 15.70
C LEU A 171 -14.57 -18.42 14.42
N ASN A 172 -14.00 -17.63 13.52
CA ASN A 172 -13.47 -18.11 12.25
C ASN A 172 -12.05 -18.70 12.35
N ARG A 173 -11.28 -18.38 13.41
CA ARG A 173 -9.95 -18.95 13.69
C ARG A 173 -9.01 -18.93 12.48
N PRO A 174 -8.64 -17.73 11.98
CA PRO A 174 -7.67 -17.65 10.89
C PRO A 174 -6.32 -18.23 11.31
N ASP A 175 -5.55 -18.69 10.33
CA ASP A 175 -4.19 -19.21 10.56
C ASP A 175 -3.19 -18.09 10.86
N VAL A 176 -3.45 -16.87 10.35
CA VAL A 176 -2.59 -15.71 10.56
C VAL A 176 -3.38 -14.41 10.63
N LEU A 177 -2.96 -13.51 11.52
CA LEU A 177 -3.44 -12.13 11.59
C LEU A 177 -2.44 -11.18 10.94
N ILE A 178 -2.93 -10.30 10.08
CA ILE A 178 -2.15 -9.21 9.51
C ILE A 178 -2.62 -7.91 10.17
N SER A 179 -1.69 -7.20 10.79
CA SER A 179 -1.97 -5.96 11.52
C SER A 179 -0.87 -4.94 11.30
N GLY A 180 -1.21 -3.65 11.41
CA GLY A 180 -0.24 -2.56 11.33
C GLY A 180 0.65 -2.47 12.58
N GLN A 181 1.77 -1.76 12.46
CA GLN A 181 2.55 -1.35 13.63
C GLN A 181 1.74 -0.35 14.46
N PRO A 182 1.67 -0.52 15.79
CA PRO A 182 0.98 0.44 16.64
C PRO A 182 1.72 1.79 16.60
N TYR A 183 0.97 2.89 16.56
CA TYR A 183 1.57 4.20 16.67
C TYR A 183 2.17 4.41 18.08
N PRO A 184 3.21 5.25 18.25
CA PRO A 184 3.84 5.47 19.56
C PRO A 184 2.90 6.04 20.65
N ALA A 185 1.73 6.54 20.25
CA ALA A 185 0.71 7.07 21.15
C ALA A 185 -0.30 5.99 21.53
N ALA A 186 -0.76 6.00 22.79
CA ALA A 186 -1.77 5.06 23.28
C ALA A 186 -3.18 5.38 22.71
N SER A 187 -3.44 4.98 21.47
CA SER A 187 -4.75 5.09 20.84
C SER A 187 -5.67 4.01 21.38
N ARG A 188 -6.82 4.40 21.97
CA ARG A 188 -7.85 3.42 22.38
C ARG A 188 -8.38 2.58 21.22
N SER A 189 -8.27 3.09 19.99
CA SER A 189 -8.66 2.34 18.80
C SER A 189 -7.81 1.09 18.59
N GLU A 190 -6.57 1.06 19.09
CA GLU A 190 -5.63 -0.05 18.93
C GLU A 190 -5.72 -1.07 20.07
N GLU A 191 -6.42 -0.77 21.17
CA GLU A 191 -6.55 -1.64 22.35
C GLU A 191 -7.11 -3.03 21.99
N ILE A 192 -8.01 -3.08 21.00
CA ILE A 192 -8.61 -4.33 20.49
C ILE A 192 -7.56 -5.29 19.89
N LEU A 193 -6.41 -4.78 19.43
CA LEU A 193 -5.32 -5.58 18.88
C LEU A 193 -4.55 -6.33 19.96
N ALA A 194 -4.61 -5.89 21.22
CA ALA A 194 -3.98 -6.53 22.37
C ALA A 194 -4.93 -7.45 23.15
N HIS A 195 -6.13 -7.70 22.61
CA HIS A 195 -7.13 -8.49 23.32
C HIS A 195 -6.66 -9.97 23.50
N PRO A 196 -6.75 -10.56 24.72
CA PRO A 196 -6.22 -11.92 24.99
C PRO A 196 -6.81 -13.03 24.12
N ALA A 197 -8.02 -12.82 23.59
CA ALA A 197 -8.63 -13.77 22.67
C ALA A 197 -7.91 -13.90 21.31
N LEU A 198 -6.96 -13.01 21.01
CA LEU A 198 -6.07 -13.09 19.86
C LEU A 198 -4.77 -13.85 20.20
N ASP A 199 -4.55 -14.24 21.45
CA ASP A 199 -3.37 -14.98 21.87
C ASP A 199 -3.32 -16.34 21.17
N GLY A 200 -2.14 -16.71 20.69
CA GLY A 200 -1.91 -17.97 19.97
C GLY A 200 -2.20 -17.93 18.48
N ILE A 201 -2.72 -16.82 17.93
CA ILE A 201 -2.79 -16.64 16.47
C ILE A 201 -1.50 -15.95 15.99
N PRO A 202 -0.72 -16.57 15.08
CA PRO A 202 0.46 -15.95 14.47
C PRO A 202 0.16 -14.57 13.89
N ARG A 203 1.10 -13.64 14.03
CA ARG A 203 0.95 -12.25 13.55
C ARG A 203 2.00 -11.89 12.53
N VAL A 204 1.56 -11.20 11.48
CA VAL A 204 2.41 -10.57 10.47
C VAL A 204 2.17 -9.08 10.55
N ALA A 205 3.24 -8.32 10.70
CA ALA A 205 3.16 -6.88 10.63
C ALA A 205 3.10 -6.44 9.17
N SER A 206 2.05 -5.69 8.81
CA SER A 206 2.02 -4.96 7.54
C SER A 206 2.80 -3.65 7.68
N GLY A 207 3.72 -3.39 6.76
CA GLY A 207 4.46 -2.13 6.64
C GLY A 207 4.00 -1.27 5.45
N PRO A 208 4.78 -0.22 5.12
CA PRO A 208 4.45 0.72 4.04
C PRO A 208 4.37 0.08 2.64
N GLU A 209 5.01 -1.07 2.43
CA GLU A 209 4.94 -1.87 1.20
C GLU A 209 3.51 -2.37 0.89
N TRP A 210 2.63 -2.44 1.88
CA TRP A 210 1.23 -2.84 1.73
C TRP A 210 0.30 -1.70 1.32
N VAL A 211 0.76 -0.45 1.50
CA VAL A 211 -0.09 0.75 1.47
C VAL A 211 -0.16 1.32 0.06
N CYS A 212 1.00 1.54 -0.55
CA CYS A 212 1.11 2.17 -1.86
C CYS A 212 1.40 1.09 -2.91
N GLY A 213 0.56 0.97 -3.94
CA GLY A 213 0.76 0.07 -5.08
C GLY A 213 1.97 0.46 -5.93
N THR A 214 3.14 0.10 -5.45
CA THR A 214 4.45 0.43 -6.01
C THR A 214 5.25 -0.87 -6.21
N PRO A 215 6.37 -0.84 -6.93
CA PRO A 215 7.21 -2.04 -7.07
C PRO A 215 7.64 -2.67 -5.74
N LEU A 216 7.69 -1.90 -4.65
CA LEU A 216 8.05 -2.38 -3.31
C LEU A 216 6.97 -3.30 -2.71
N THR A 217 5.73 -3.27 -3.21
CA THR A 217 4.65 -4.17 -2.76
C THR A 217 5.00 -5.64 -2.89
N LEU A 218 5.92 -6.00 -3.79
CA LEU A 218 6.36 -7.38 -3.92
C LEU A 218 7.06 -7.92 -2.66
N VAL A 219 7.68 -7.05 -1.86
CA VAL A 219 8.26 -7.43 -0.55
C VAL A 219 7.17 -7.99 0.37
N ALA A 220 5.96 -7.43 0.34
CA ALA A 220 4.82 -7.94 1.09
C ALA A 220 4.39 -9.34 0.62
N VAL A 221 4.39 -9.57 -0.70
CA VAL A 221 4.06 -10.87 -1.29
C VAL A 221 5.08 -11.92 -0.84
N GLU A 222 6.38 -11.60 -0.96
CA GLU A 222 7.48 -12.49 -0.56
C GLU A 222 7.45 -12.79 0.95
N GLN A 223 7.15 -11.80 1.79
CA GLN A 223 6.94 -11.99 3.22
C GLN A 223 5.80 -12.98 3.50
N MET A 224 4.67 -12.84 2.80
CA MET A 224 3.54 -13.74 2.99
C MET A 224 3.81 -15.15 2.46
N VAL A 225 4.57 -15.30 1.37
CA VAL A 225 5.02 -16.62 0.89
C VAL A 225 5.85 -17.31 1.97
N ALA A 226 6.83 -16.61 2.56
CA ALA A 226 7.64 -17.17 3.63
C ALA A 226 6.81 -17.53 4.89
N VAL A 227 5.80 -16.73 5.23
CA VAL A 227 4.87 -17.03 6.33
C VAL A 227 4.07 -18.29 6.02
N ARG A 228 3.62 -18.47 4.78
CA ARG A 228 2.90 -19.67 4.36
C ARG A 228 3.77 -20.92 4.48
N GLU A 229 4.99 -20.87 3.96
CA GLU A 229 5.93 -22.01 4.03
C GLU A 229 6.24 -22.41 5.47
N ALA A 230 6.24 -21.46 6.42
CA ALA A 230 6.45 -21.73 7.84
C ALA A 230 5.21 -22.35 8.55
N LEU A 231 4.02 -22.26 7.95
CA LEU A 231 2.75 -22.78 8.49
C LEU A 231 2.33 -24.13 7.88
N GLU A 232 3.00 -24.58 6.81
CA GLU A 232 2.85 -25.90 6.19
C GLU A 232 3.66 -26.98 6.93
#